data_AF-A0A0B6YXS0-F1
#
_entry.id   AF-A0A0B6YXS0-F1
#
_cell.length_a   1.000
_cell.length_b   1.000
_cell.length_c   1.000
_cell.angle_alpha   90.00
_cell.angle_beta   90.00
_cell.angle_gamma   90.00
#
_symmetry.space_group_name_H-M   'P 1'
#
loop_
_entity.id
_entity.type
_entity.pdbx_description
1 polymer ?
#
loop_
_entity_poly.entity_id
_entity_poly.type
_entity_poly.pdbx_seq_one_letter_code
_entity_poly.pdbx_strand_id
1 'polypeptide(L)'
;QTCKNILQDINKKELELKEIANTCSFELDEFDYILKAIRYVDPDFVPNPPKLVSEYDYELLTALNVVNEQRMERNQYAMDISSEEFRTRARAQLEMEKLGEVVVKSISSSQVQENQDLKMRNLRNGLLEKWRQVLLKSFKLKLEMYKKKAHDNVTMTLYPYLKLFPPEEYVNIIFKFLKELL
;
A
#
# COMPACT_ATOMS: atom_id res chain seq x y z
N GLN A 1 -19.67 -25.03 -21.29
CA GLN A 1 -18.99 -25.26 -22.59
C GLN A 1 -17.72 -24.42 -22.74
N THR A 2 -17.77 -23.10 -22.51
CA THR A 2 -16.63 -22.18 -22.69
C THR A 2 -15.38 -22.57 -21.88
N CYS A 3 -15.52 -22.90 -20.59
CA CYS A 3 -14.38 -23.29 -19.73
C CYS A 3 -13.67 -24.56 -20.23
N LYS A 4 -14.43 -25.55 -20.76
CA LYS A 4 -13.86 -26.78 -21.33
C LYS A 4 -13.03 -26.49 -22.59
N ASN A 5 -13.51 -25.57 -23.44
CA ASN A 5 -12.79 -25.17 -24.64
C ASN A 5 -11.48 -24.43 -24.29
N ILE A 6 -11.52 -23.54 -23.29
CA ILE A 6 -10.32 -22.83 -22.82
C ILE A 6 -9.28 -23.81 -22.27
N LEU A 7 -9.69 -24.79 -21.47
CA LEU A 7 -8.77 -25.81 -20.94
C LEU A 7 -8.13 -26.66 -22.06
N GLN A 8 -8.89 -26.97 -23.11
CA GLN A 8 -8.35 -27.64 -24.29
C GLN A 8 -7.32 -26.77 -25.02
N ASP A 9 -7.56 -25.47 -25.12
CA ASP A 9 -6.63 -24.55 -25.79
C ASP A 9 -5.36 -24.29 -24.95
N ILE A 10 -5.47 -24.30 -23.62
CA ILE A 10 -4.32 -24.27 -22.70
C ILE A 10 -3.44 -25.51 -22.92
N ASN A 11 -4.04 -26.69 -22.98
CA ASN A 11 -3.32 -27.94 -23.23
C ASN A 11 -2.64 -27.96 -24.61
N LYS A 12 -3.30 -27.43 -25.66
CA LYS A 12 -2.70 -27.32 -27.01
C LYS A 12 -1.50 -26.38 -27.06
N LYS A 13 -1.46 -25.37 -26.19
CA LYS A 13 -0.37 -24.38 -26.11
C LYS A 13 0.76 -24.81 -25.18
N GLU A 14 0.73 -26.06 -24.68
CA GLU A 14 1.73 -26.60 -23.75
C GLU A 14 1.88 -25.75 -22.47
N LEU A 15 0.83 -25.01 -22.10
CA LEU A 15 0.81 -24.22 -20.87
C LEU A 15 0.39 -25.13 -19.72
N GLU A 16 1.22 -25.22 -18.69
CA GLU A 16 0.92 -26.01 -17.50
C GLU A 16 -0.09 -25.25 -16.62
N LEU A 17 -1.36 -25.63 -16.71
CA LEU A 17 -2.45 -25.02 -15.93
C LEU A 17 -2.17 -25.04 -14.41
N LYS A 18 -1.46 -26.05 -13.92
CA LYS A 18 -1.12 -26.16 -12.49
C LYS A 18 -0.13 -25.09 -12.04
N GLU A 19 0.69 -24.55 -12.94
CA GLU A 19 1.66 -23.49 -12.66
C GLU A 19 1.04 -22.09 -12.77
N ILE A 20 -0.25 -21.97 -13.10
CA ILE A 20 -0.91 -20.67 -13.27
C ILE A 20 -0.82 -19.81 -11.99
N ALA A 21 -0.89 -20.46 -10.82
CA ALA A 21 -0.76 -19.80 -9.51
C ALA A 21 0.65 -19.23 -9.26
N ASN A 22 1.67 -19.84 -9.87
CA ASN A 22 3.07 -19.49 -9.67
C ASN A 22 3.61 -18.52 -10.73
N THR A 23 2.98 -18.50 -11.91
CA THR A 23 3.45 -17.75 -13.09
C THR A 23 2.66 -16.47 -13.34
N CYS A 24 1.42 -16.39 -12.88
CA CYS A 24 0.58 -15.21 -13.03
C CYS A 24 0.49 -14.42 -11.73
N SER A 25 0.36 -13.10 -11.86
CA SER A 25 0.01 -12.22 -10.75
C SER A 25 -1.50 -12.05 -10.71
N PHE A 26 -2.08 -12.28 -9.55
CA PHE A 26 -3.51 -12.09 -9.30
C PHE A 26 -3.70 -11.04 -8.21
N GLU A 27 -4.70 -10.19 -8.37
CA GLU A 27 -5.08 -9.22 -7.36
C GLU A 27 -6.27 -9.75 -6.55
N LEU A 28 -6.26 -9.51 -5.23
CA LEU A 28 -7.37 -9.83 -4.32
C LEU A 28 -7.85 -11.30 -4.45
N ASP A 29 -9.10 -11.50 -4.91
CA ASP A 29 -9.79 -12.79 -5.01
C ASP A 29 -9.92 -13.29 -6.46
N GLU A 30 -9.21 -12.66 -7.41
CA GLU A 30 -9.22 -13.08 -8.82
C GLU A 30 -8.87 -14.56 -8.99
N PHE A 31 -7.84 -15.02 -8.27
CA PHE A 31 -7.41 -16.41 -8.32
C PHE A 31 -8.48 -17.37 -7.79
N ASP A 32 -9.26 -16.98 -6.78
CA ASP A 32 -10.33 -17.81 -6.23
C ASP A 32 -11.46 -18.02 -7.25
N TYR A 33 -11.80 -16.99 -8.03
CA TYR A 33 -12.78 -17.13 -9.11
C TYR A 33 -12.29 -18.04 -10.24
N ILE A 34 -11.02 -17.90 -10.61
CA ILE A 34 -10.38 -18.76 -11.61
C ILE A 34 -10.39 -20.21 -11.11
N LEU A 35 -10.00 -20.44 -9.85
CA LEU A 35 -9.98 -21.76 -9.24
C LEU A 35 -11.39 -22.38 -9.18
N LYS A 36 -12.42 -21.59 -8.86
CA LYS A 36 -13.83 -22.03 -8.93
C LYS A 36 -14.23 -22.43 -10.34
N ALA A 37 -13.85 -21.66 -11.36
CA ALA A 37 -14.18 -21.95 -12.75
C ALA A 37 -13.48 -23.22 -13.27
N ILE A 38 -12.22 -23.44 -12.86
CA ILE A 38 -11.48 -24.66 -13.19
C ILE A 38 -12.12 -25.87 -12.48
N ARG A 39 -12.39 -25.75 -11.18
CA ARG A 39 -13.02 -26.81 -10.37
C ARG A 39 -14.42 -27.18 -10.81
N TYR A 40 -15.12 -26.29 -11.51
CA TYR A 40 -16.40 -26.61 -12.15
C TYR A 40 -16.25 -27.65 -13.27
N VAL A 41 -15.08 -27.71 -13.92
CA VAL A 41 -14.78 -28.68 -14.99
C VAL A 41 -13.99 -29.87 -14.47
N ASP A 42 -13.05 -29.63 -13.56
CA ASP A 42 -12.18 -30.63 -12.93
C ASP A 42 -12.20 -30.44 -11.40
N PRO A 43 -13.14 -31.08 -10.68
CA PRO A 43 -13.35 -30.87 -9.24
C PRO A 43 -12.12 -31.15 -8.37
N ASP A 44 -11.25 -32.06 -8.81
CA ASP A 44 -10.05 -32.48 -8.09
C ASP A 44 -8.82 -31.62 -8.44
N PHE A 45 -9.02 -30.54 -9.22
CA PHE A 45 -7.92 -29.65 -9.60
C PHE A 45 -7.31 -28.96 -8.37
N VAL A 46 -5.99 -29.13 -8.25
CA VAL A 46 -5.14 -28.48 -7.26
C VAL A 46 -3.96 -27.82 -8.00
N PRO A 47 -3.72 -26.51 -7.82
CA PRO A 47 -2.55 -25.84 -8.38
C PRO A 47 -1.26 -26.33 -7.71
N ASN A 48 -0.13 -26.21 -8.40
CA ASN A 48 1.16 -26.56 -7.81
C ASN A 48 1.47 -25.57 -6.66
N PRO A 49 2.02 -26.06 -5.54
CA PRO A 49 2.37 -25.19 -4.43
C PRO A 49 3.43 -24.17 -4.87
N PRO A 50 3.47 -22.98 -4.25
CA PRO A 50 4.52 -22.01 -4.51
C PRO A 50 5.89 -22.60 -4.20
N LYS A 51 6.82 -22.42 -5.13
CA LYS A 51 8.22 -22.84 -4.95
C LYS A 51 8.88 -21.90 -3.94
N LEU A 52 9.01 -22.38 -2.71
CA LEU A 52 9.78 -21.67 -1.69
C LEU A 52 11.26 -21.99 -1.91
N VAL A 53 12.05 -21.00 -2.32
CA VAL A 53 13.50 -21.11 -2.32
C VAL A 53 13.96 -20.90 -0.89
N SER A 54 14.22 -22.00 -0.18
CA SER A 54 14.67 -21.99 1.22
C SER A 54 16.19 -22.09 1.36
N GLU A 55 16.91 -22.25 0.26
CA GLU A 55 18.34 -22.52 0.23
C GLU A 55 19.09 -21.45 -0.58
N TYR A 56 20.29 -21.15 -0.14
CA TYR A 56 21.24 -20.26 -0.82
C TYR A 56 22.14 -21.09 -1.74
N ASP A 57 22.20 -20.71 -3.02
CA ASP A 57 23.01 -21.40 -4.04
C ASP A 57 24.50 -20.99 -4.04
N TYR A 58 24.88 -20.00 -3.23
CA TYR A 58 26.25 -19.46 -3.19
C TYR A 58 27.11 -20.20 -2.17
N GLU A 59 28.32 -20.58 -2.58
CA GLU A 59 29.29 -21.34 -1.76
C GLU A 59 29.55 -20.70 -0.38
N LEU A 60 29.63 -19.36 -0.33
CA LEU A 60 29.85 -18.61 0.91
C LEU A 60 28.65 -18.66 1.89
N LEU A 61 27.44 -18.93 1.36
CA LEU A 61 26.19 -18.95 2.12
C LEU A 61 25.66 -20.36 2.33
N THR A 62 26.26 -21.38 1.70
CA THR A 62 25.82 -22.79 1.80
C THR A 62 25.81 -23.28 3.26
N ALA A 63 26.71 -22.76 4.10
CA ALA A 63 26.72 -23.06 5.53
C ALA A 63 25.45 -22.61 6.27
N LEU A 64 24.70 -21.63 5.75
CA LEU A 64 23.43 -21.16 6.32
C LEU A 64 22.22 -22.03 5.94
N ASN A 65 22.37 -22.93 4.95
CA ASN A 65 21.32 -23.88 4.57
C ASN A 65 21.20 -25.03 5.58
N VAL A 66 22.21 -25.21 6.44
CA VAL A 66 22.25 -26.27 7.45
C VAL A 66 21.70 -25.73 8.77
N VAL A 67 20.68 -26.39 9.32
CA VAL A 67 20.15 -26.05 10.65
C VAL A 67 21.21 -26.36 11.70
N ASN A 68 21.77 -25.32 12.32
CA ASN A 68 22.74 -25.50 13.38
C ASN A 68 22.04 -25.92 14.69
N GLU A 69 22.09 -27.21 15.01
CA GLU A 69 21.50 -27.77 16.24
C GLU A 69 22.32 -27.46 17.51
N GLN A 70 23.55 -26.95 17.36
CA GLN A 70 24.33 -26.49 18.50
C GLN A 70 23.69 -25.21 19.01
N ARG A 71 23.07 -25.31 20.20
CA ARG A 71 22.42 -24.22 20.94
C ARG A 71 23.04 -22.89 20.56
N MET A 72 22.30 -22.10 19.77
CA MET A 72 22.67 -20.72 19.52
C MET A 72 22.92 -20.09 20.88
N GLU A 73 24.15 -19.62 21.09
CA GLU A 73 24.42 -18.71 22.20
C GLU A 73 23.30 -17.67 22.18
N ARG A 74 22.68 -17.47 23.34
CA ARG A 74 21.48 -16.64 23.51
C ARG A 74 21.70 -15.36 22.69
N ASN A 75 20.90 -15.17 21.63
CA ASN A 75 21.14 -14.15 20.61
C ASN A 75 21.56 -12.84 21.31
N GLN A 76 22.81 -12.42 21.10
CA GLN A 76 23.38 -11.24 21.76
C GLN A 76 22.65 -9.93 21.37
N TYR A 77 21.83 -9.99 20.33
CA TYR A 77 20.95 -8.92 19.88
C TYR A 77 19.48 -9.14 20.27
N ALA A 78 19.17 -10.17 21.05
CA ALA A 78 17.82 -10.35 21.59
C ALA A 78 17.50 -9.18 22.51
N MET A 79 16.62 -8.30 22.06
CA MET A 79 16.09 -7.24 22.90
C MET A 79 15.24 -7.86 24.00
N ASP A 80 15.40 -7.38 25.23
CA ASP A 80 14.55 -7.76 26.37
C ASP A 80 13.21 -7.02 26.30
N ILE A 81 12.44 -7.32 25.26
CA ILE A 81 11.11 -6.75 25.00
C ILE A 81 10.10 -7.87 25.14
N SER A 82 9.10 -7.67 25.99
CA SER A 82 8.00 -8.64 26.13
C SER A 82 7.18 -8.71 24.84
N SER A 83 6.57 -9.87 24.56
CA SER A 83 5.68 -10.00 23.40
C SER A 83 4.53 -8.99 23.38
N GLU A 84 4.04 -8.60 24.56
CA GLU A 84 3.00 -7.59 24.72
C GLU A 84 3.50 -6.18 24.38
N GLU A 85 4.69 -5.83 24.84
CA GLU A 85 5.33 -4.55 24.52
C GLU A 85 5.63 -4.45 23.02
N PHE A 86 6.14 -5.51 22.40
CA PHE A 86 6.37 -5.55 20.96
C PHE A 86 5.09 -5.30 20.16
N ARG A 87 3.99 -5.98 20.53
CA ARG A 87 2.68 -5.77 19.89
C ARG A 87 2.17 -4.34 20.06
N THR A 88 2.39 -3.75 21.24
CA THR A 88 1.99 -2.38 21.53
C THR A 88 2.76 -1.39 20.65
N ARG A 89 4.08 -1.54 20.55
CA ARG A 89 4.94 -0.71 19.69
C ARG A 89 4.59 -0.89 18.21
N ALA A 90 4.37 -2.13 17.76
CA ALA A 90 3.97 -2.42 16.39
C ALA A 90 2.63 -1.76 16.02
N ARG A 91 1.64 -1.77 16.93
CA ARG A 91 0.38 -1.04 16.73
C ARG A 91 0.60 0.46 16.67
N ALA A 92 1.38 1.03 17.60
CA ALA A 92 1.67 2.45 17.59
C ALA A 92 2.36 2.90 16.29
N GLN A 93 3.30 2.10 15.79
CA GLN A 93 3.96 2.32 14.50
C GLN A 93 2.97 2.23 13.33
N LEU A 94 2.12 1.20 13.31
CA LEU A 94 1.11 1.04 12.27
C LEU A 94 0.13 2.21 12.22
N GLU A 95 -0.32 2.70 13.38
CA GLU A 95 -1.23 3.85 13.43
C GLU A 95 -0.51 5.14 12.96
N MET A 96 0.77 5.30 13.30
CA MET A 96 1.60 6.41 12.81
C MET A 96 1.79 6.36 11.28
N GLU A 97 2.05 5.18 10.72
CA GLU A 97 2.20 4.96 9.28
C GLU A 97 0.89 5.21 8.53
N LYS A 98 -0.26 4.78 9.08
CA LYS A 98 -1.58 5.07 8.53
C LYS A 98 -1.87 6.58 8.48
N LEU A 99 -1.44 7.32 9.49
CA LEU A 99 -1.61 8.78 9.53
C LEU A 99 -0.67 9.48 8.53
N GLY A 100 0.50 8.90 8.26
CA GLY A 100 1.47 9.42 7.31
C GLY A 100 2.19 10.70 7.77
N GLU A 101 2.09 11.06 9.05
CA GLU A 101 2.80 12.19 9.66
C GLU A 101 3.12 11.97 11.14
N VAL A 102 4.15 12.68 11.63
CA VAL A 102 4.56 12.67 13.04
C VAL A 102 4.63 14.09 13.54
N VAL A 103 3.85 14.40 14.58
CA VAL A 103 3.85 15.72 15.22
C VAL A 103 4.82 15.69 16.40
N VAL A 104 5.94 16.41 16.25
CA VAL A 104 6.94 16.57 17.31
C VAL A 104 6.78 17.95 17.95
N LYS A 105 6.76 18.00 19.28
CA LYS A 105 6.71 19.28 20.00
C LYS A 105 8.02 20.03 19.81
N SER A 106 7.93 21.32 19.45
CA SER A 106 9.10 22.19 19.38
C SER A 106 9.73 22.37 20.76
N ILE A 107 11.07 22.30 20.81
CA ILE A 107 11.87 22.57 22.02
C ILE A 107 12.20 24.06 22.21
N SER A 108 11.87 24.90 21.23
CA SER A 108 12.14 26.35 21.29
C SER A 108 11.28 27.01 22.37
N SER A 109 11.90 27.80 23.25
CA SER A 109 11.21 28.50 24.34
C SER A 109 10.12 29.43 23.79
N SER A 110 8.88 29.17 24.18
CA SER A 110 7.68 29.91 23.76
C SER A 110 7.58 31.24 24.52
N GLN A 111 8.54 32.14 24.35
CA GLN A 111 8.50 33.49 24.91
C GLN A 111 7.93 34.51 23.92
N VAL A 112 6.85 34.15 23.22
CA VAL A 112 6.15 35.07 22.31
C VAL A 112 4.81 35.43 22.92
N GLN A 113 4.47 36.72 22.88
CA GLN A 113 3.36 37.34 23.61
C GLN A 113 2.01 36.66 23.29
N GLU A 114 1.45 36.01 24.31
CA GLU A 114 0.26 35.13 24.26
C GLU A 114 -0.93 35.72 23.46
N ASN A 115 -1.16 37.03 23.55
CA ASN A 115 -2.30 37.70 22.90
C ASN A 115 -2.08 38.07 21.43
N GLN A 116 -0.86 38.45 21.03
CA GLN A 116 -0.56 38.74 19.61
C GLN A 116 -0.51 37.43 18.80
N ASP A 117 0.00 36.37 19.42
CA ASP A 117 0.04 35.03 18.86
C ASP A 117 -1.36 34.45 18.60
N LEU A 118 -2.32 34.65 19.51
CA LEU A 118 -3.68 34.14 19.32
C LEU A 118 -4.39 34.77 18.12
N LYS A 119 -4.29 36.11 17.95
CA LYS A 119 -4.89 36.80 16.80
C LYS A 119 -4.27 36.35 15.48
N MET A 120 -2.94 36.25 15.43
CA MET A 120 -2.22 35.80 14.23
C MET A 120 -2.52 34.34 13.90
N ARG A 121 -2.59 33.45 14.90
CA ARG A 121 -3.00 32.04 14.72
C ARG A 121 -4.42 31.94 14.19
N ASN A 122 -5.36 32.71 14.74
CA ASN A 122 -6.74 32.71 14.28
C ASN A 122 -6.86 33.20 12.82
N LEU A 123 -6.13 34.27 12.47
CA LEU A 123 -6.08 34.77 11.09
C LEU A 123 -5.48 33.73 10.14
N ARG A 124 -4.35 33.10 10.51
CA ARG A 124 -3.71 32.02 9.75
C ARG A 124 -4.68 30.86 9.52
N ASN A 125 -5.33 30.38 10.58
CA ASN A 125 -6.28 29.27 10.50
C ASN A 125 -7.49 29.63 9.62
N GLY A 126 -8.01 30.85 9.74
CA GLY A 126 -9.09 31.33 8.89
C GLY A 126 -8.71 31.42 7.40
N LEU A 127 -7.47 31.83 7.10
CA LEU A 127 -6.96 31.85 5.72
C LEU A 127 -6.76 30.44 5.17
N LEU A 128 -6.14 29.55 5.94
CA LEU A 128 -5.92 28.16 5.56
C LEU A 128 -7.24 27.44 5.28
N GLU A 129 -8.27 27.65 6.11
CA GLU A 129 -9.57 27.03 5.88
C GLU A 129 -10.24 27.54 4.59
N LYS A 130 -10.15 28.85 4.31
CA LYS A 130 -10.64 29.41 3.03
C LYS A 130 -9.91 28.80 1.84
N TRP A 131 -8.59 28.70 1.91
CA TRP A 131 -7.79 28.09 0.85
C TRP A 131 -8.15 26.62 0.65
N ARG A 132 -8.44 25.89 1.73
CA ARG A 132 -8.82 24.47 1.68
C ARG A 132 -10.11 24.27 0.90
N GLN A 133 -11.11 25.11 1.17
CA GLN A 133 -12.39 25.09 0.47
C GLN A 133 -12.25 25.43 -1.02
N VAL A 134 -11.46 26.46 -1.36
CA VAL A 134 -11.21 26.85 -2.74
C VAL A 134 -10.46 25.74 -3.50
N LEU A 135 -9.45 25.14 -2.88
CA LEU A 135 -8.66 24.07 -3.49
C LEU A 135 -9.53 22.82 -3.72
N LEU A 136 -10.33 22.42 -2.74
CA LEU A 136 -11.22 21.27 -2.86
C LEU A 136 -12.24 21.45 -4.00
N LYS A 137 -12.86 22.62 -4.08
CA LYS A 137 -13.80 22.95 -5.16
C LYS A 137 -13.10 22.89 -6.53
N SER A 138 -11.91 23.48 -6.63
CA SER A 138 -11.12 23.52 -7.87
C SER A 138 -10.65 22.13 -8.29
N PHE A 139 -10.27 21.28 -7.33
CA PHE A 139 -9.85 19.91 -7.57
C PHE A 139 -11.01 19.08 -8.13
N LYS A 140 -12.20 19.14 -7.49
CA LYS A 140 -13.40 18.43 -7.98
C LYS A 140 -13.78 18.84 -9.40
N LEU A 141 -13.72 20.13 -9.71
CA LEU A 141 -13.97 20.63 -11.07
C LEU A 141 -12.96 20.07 -12.08
N LYS A 142 -11.67 20.10 -11.77
CA LYS A 142 -10.62 19.54 -12.63
C LYS A 142 -10.78 18.03 -12.82
N LEU A 143 -11.16 17.30 -11.78
CA LEU A 143 -11.39 15.86 -11.86
C LEU A 143 -12.51 15.50 -12.85
N GLU A 144 -13.63 16.23 -12.83
CA GLU A 144 -14.71 16.06 -13.80
C GLU A 144 -14.30 16.44 -15.23
N MET A 145 -13.47 17.48 -15.39
CA MET A 145 -12.91 17.81 -16.70
C MET A 145 -12.02 16.68 -17.23
N TYR A 146 -11.16 16.09 -16.38
CA TYR A 146 -10.32 14.97 -16.78
C TYR A 146 -11.14 13.71 -17.07
N LYS A 147 -12.23 13.47 -16.33
CA LYS A 147 -13.16 12.36 -16.60
C LYS A 147 -13.75 12.44 -18.01
N LYS A 148 -14.20 13.63 -18.43
CA LYS A 148 -14.73 13.85 -19.78
C LYS A 148 -13.67 13.58 -20.84
N LYS A 149 -12.47 14.14 -20.67
CA LYS A 149 -11.33 13.91 -21.58
C LYS A 149 -10.90 12.45 -21.66
N ALA A 150 -11.01 11.70 -20.56
CA ALA A 150 -10.68 10.28 -20.52
C ALA A 150 -11.66 9.45 -21.37
N HIS A 151 -12.94 9.84 -21.40
CA HIS A 151 -13.95 9.15 -22.21
C HIS A 151 -13.74 9.32 -23.71
N ASP A 152 -13.19 10.46 -24.12
CA ASP A 152 -12.93 10.75 -25.53
C ASP A 152 -11.79 9.89 -26.12
N ASN A 153 -11.04 9.13 -25.30
CA ASN A 153 -9.95 8.20 -25.69
C ASN A 153 -8.82 8.79 -26.57
N VAL A 154 -8.82 10.09 -26.87
CA VAL A 154 -7.86 10.73 -27.77
C VAL A 154 -6.54 11.10 -27.06
N THR A 155 -6.57 11.31 -25.74
CA THR A 155 -5.40 11.79 -24.99
C THR A 155 -5.22 11.07 -23.67
N MET A 156 -3.97 10.77 -23.30
CA MET A 156 -3.62 10.35 -21.94
C MET A 156 -4.06 11.41 -20.94
N THR A 157 -4.85 11.01 -19.94
CA THR A 157 -5.34 11.90 -18.89
C THR A 157 -4.85 11.44 -17.53
N LEU A 158 -4.76 12.38 -16.59
CA LEU A 158 -4.44 12.06 -15.19
C LEU A 158 -5.65 11.51 -14.42
N TYR A 159 -6.82 11.36 -15.07
CA TYR A 159 -8.05 10.93 -14.41
C TYR A 159 -7.91 9.63 -13.60
N PRO A 160 -7.38 8.50 -14.14
CA PRO A 160 -7.32 7.26 -13.37
C PRO A 160 -6.47 7.40 -12.10
N TYR A 161 -5.38 8.18 -12.16
CA TYR A 161 -4.50 8.41 -11.01
C TYR A 161 -5.12 9.32 -9.95
N LEU A 162 -5.89 10.34 -10.36
CA LEU A 162 -6.55 11.28 -9.45
C LEU A 162 -7.86 10.73 -8.88
N LYS A 163 -8.34 9.59 -9.38
CA LYS A 163 -9.54 8.91 -8.89
C LYS A 163 -9.26 7.90 -7.77
N LEU A 164 -7.98 7.57 -7.53
CA LEU A 164 -7.56 6.57 -6.54
C LEU A 164 -7.99 6.94 -5.11
N PHE A 165 -7.93 8.23 -4.75
CA PHE A 165 -8.34 8.71 -3.43
C PHE A 165 -9.49 9.71 -3.51
N PRO A 166 -10.21 9.93 -2.40
CA PRO A 166 -11.13 11.07 -2.29
C PRO A 166 -10.40 12.40 -2.54
N PRO A 167 -11.03 13.39 -3.22
CA PRO A 167 -10.46 14.73 -3.40
C PRO A 167 -9.92 15.39 -2.13
N GLU A 168 -10.57 15.10 -0.99
CA GLU A 168 -10.22 15.59 0.32
C GLU A 168 -8.80 15.16 0.75
N GLU A 169 -8.39 13.93 0.43
CA GLU A 169 -7.05 13.42 0.76
C GLU A 169 -5.94 14.14 -0.01
N TYR A 170 -6.14 14.36 -1.32
CA TYR A 170 -5.20 15.13 -2.11
C TYR A 170 -5.06 16.56 -1.60
N VAL A 171 -6.17 17.18 -1.20
CA VAL A 171 -6.17 18.53 -0.59
C VAL A 171 -5.40 18.52 0.73
N ASN A 172 -5.62 17.53 1.59
CA ASN A 172 -4.89 17.40 2.86
C ASN A 172 -3.38 17.26 2.63
N ILE A 173 -2.96 16.42 1.67
CA ILE A 173 -1.55 16.25 1.30
C ILE A 173 -0.94 17.58 0.82
N ILE A 174 -1.62 18.30 -0.08
CA ILE A 174 -1.14 19.62 -0.55
C ILE A 174 -1.01 20.61 0.62
N PHE A 175 -1.96 20.59 1.56
CA PHE A 175 -1.93 21.45 2.73
C PHE A 175 -0.83 21.10 3.72
N LYS A 176 -0.45 19.83 3.83
CA LYS A 176 0.70 19.40 4.63
C LYS A 176 1.98 20.05 4.11
N PHE A 177 2.25 19.92 2.82
CA PHE A 177 3.41 20.58 2.18
C PHE A 177 3.35 22.11 2.30
N LEU A 178 2.15 22.69 2.15
CA LEU A 178 1.97 24.14 2.27
C LEU A 178 2.29 24.64 3.70
N LYS A 179 1.98 23.86 4.74
CA LYS A 179 2.34 24.19 6.12
C LYS A 179 3.84 24.06 6.39
N GLU A 180 4.53 23.13 5.74
CA GLU A 180 5.99 22.98 5.86
C GLU A 180 6.76 24.14 5.22
N LEU A 181 6.17 24.80 4.22
CA LEU A 181 6.73 25.98 3.57
C LEU A 181 6.44 27.30 4.34
N LEU A 182 5.57 27.28 5.36
CA LEU A 182 5.06 28.46 6.09
C LEU A 182 5.44 28.46 7.58
#